data_AF-A0A0T6W788-F1
#
_entry.id   AF-A0A0T6W788-F1
#
_cell.length_a   1.000
_cell.length_b   1.000
_cell.length_c   1.000
_cell.angle_alpha   90.00
_cell.angle_beta   90.00
_cell.angle_gamma   90.00
#
_symmetry.space_group_name_H-M   'P 1'
#
loop_
_entity.id
_entity.type
_entity.pdbx_description
1 polymer ?
#
loop_
_entity_poly.entity_id
_entity_poly.type
_entity_poly.pdbx_seq_one_letter_code
_entity_poly.pdbx_strand_id
1 'polypeptide(L)'
;MGASWGSKWYSVLDNDPAKCRVEMVDCRPGPIGTGDDPWVPLPDHLSGCQEFSSEAVAVSAVRAHVLSATQEKILELVVAVELLKLKMQRLRLLEPRSSVRDEEILRLKLEAAELTAELKYWRDLRRAKIPVS
;
A
#
# COMPACT_ATOMS: atom_id res chain seq x y z
N MET A 1 -38.71 16.01 10.94
CA MET A 1 -37.72 15.24 10.17
C MET A 1 -37.21 16.13 9.05
N GLY A 2 -35.91 16.39 8.99
CA GLY A 2 -35.31 17.25 7.96
C GLY A 2 -33.81 17.35 8.19
N ALA A 3 -33.11 16.24 7.98
CA ALA A 3 -31.66 16.13 8.14
C ALA A 3 -31.03 16.17 6.73
N SER A 4 -30.40 17.28 6.37
CA SER A 4 -29.47 17.34 5.24
C SER A 4 -28.09 16.93 5.77
N TRP A 5 -27.75 15.66 5.59
CA TRP A 5 -26.45 15.08 5.97
C TRP A 5 -25.92 14.37 4.72
N GLY A 6 -25.02 15.03 4.00
CA GLY A 6 -24.30 14.42 2.88
C GLY A 6 -22.82 14.37 3.24
N SER A 7 -22.35 13.32 3.91
CA SER A 7 -20.91 13.10 4.06
C SER A 7 -20.37 12.55 2.74
N LYS A 8 -19.26 13.10 2.26
CA LYS A 8 -18.53 12.62 1.09
C LYS A 8 -17.27 11.89 1.54
N TRP A 9 -16.91 10.84 0.82
CA TRP A 9 -15.74 10.02 1.11
C TRP A 9 -14.65 10.28 0.08
N TYR A 10 -13.44 10.57 0.53
CA TYR A 10 -12.29 10.83 -0.33
C TYR A 10 -11.27 9.72 -0.19
N SER A 11 -10.81 9.16 -1.30
CA SER A 11 -9.62 8.31 -1.30
C SER A 11 -8.38 9.19 -1.38
N VAL A 12 -7.54 9.12 -0.35
CA VAL A 12 -6.25 9.79 -0.31
C VAL A 12 -5.19 8.79 -0.79
N LEU A 13 -4.72 8.99 -2.02
CA LEU A 13 -3.72 8.16 -2.67
C LEU A 13 -2.37 8.88 -2.59
N ASP A 14 -1.36 8.19 -2.06
CA ASP A 14 0.02 8.68 -1.99
C ASP A 14 0.91 7.74 -2.81
N ASN A 15 2.11 8.22 -3.15
CA ASN A 15 3.17 7.38 -3.73
C ASN A 15 3.65 6.34 -2.72
N ASP A 16 3.61 6.66 -1.43
CA ASP A 16 3.86 5.71 -0.35
C ASP A 16 2.57 4.96 0.03
N PRO A 17 2.46 3.64 -0.23
CA PRO A 17 1.28 2.86 0.11
C PRO A 17 0.93 2.88 1.61
N ALA A 18 1.91 3.14 2.48
CA ALA A 18 1.68 3.22 3.92
C ALA A 18 0.90 4.49 4.35
N LYS A 19 0.89 5.54 3.51
CA LYS A 19 0.19 6.81 3.79
C LYS A 19 -1.21 6.88 3.17
N CYS A 20 -1.56 5.90 2.35
CA CYS A 20 -2.85 5.83 1.70
C CYS A 20 -3.97 5.61 2.74
N ARG A 21 -5.06 6.37 2.62
CA ARG A 21 -6.18 6.34 3.58
C ARG A 21 -7.48 6.82 2.93
N VAL A 22 -8.59 6.70 3.67
CA VAL A 22 -9.88 7.29 3.30
C VAL A 22 -10.21 8.39 4.30
N GLU A 23 -10.71 9.52 3.81
CA GLU A 23 -11.10 10.67 4.63
C GLU A 23 -12.57 11.03 4.38
N MET A 24 -13.37 11.15 5.45
CA MET A 24 -14.76 11.57 5.39
C MET A 24 -14.85 13.08 5.60
N VAL A 25 -15.57 13.77 4.72
CA VAL A 25 -15.83 15.20 4.86
C VAL A 25 -17.33 15.42 4.89
N ASP A 26 -17.81 16.00 5.98
CA ASP A 26 -19.20 16.39 6.12
C ASP A 26 -19.50 17.61 5.24
N CYS A 27 -20.46 17.48 4.32
CA CYS A 27 -21.05 18.66 3.69
C CYS A 27 -22.02 19.31 4.69
N ARG A 28 -21.84 20.62 4.94
CA ARG A 28 -22.73 21.36 5.85
C ARG A 28 -24.13 21.51 5.25
N PRO A 29 -25.18 21.56 6.10
CA PRO A 29 -26.53 21.86 5.67
C PRO A 29 -26.62 23.30 5.12
N GLY A 30 -27.25 23.46 3.96
CA GLY A 30 -27.87 24.72 3.55
C GLY A 30 -29.19 24.96 4.29
N PRO A 31 -29.69 26.20 4.37
CA PRO A 31 -31.03 26.44 4.85
C PRO A 31 -32.04 25.65 3.99
N ILE A 32 -32.95 24.93 4.65
CA ILE A 32 -33.98 24.13 3.97
C ILE A 32 -34.81 25.06 3.07
N GLY A 33 -34.78 24.83 1.77
CA GLY A 33 -35.59 25.58 0.78
C GLY A 33 -34.82 26.52 -0.14
N THR A 34 -33.51 26.70 0.05
CA THR A 34 -32.65 27.28 -0.99
C THR A 34 -32.02 26.13 -1.77
N GLY A 35 -32.28 26.02 -3.07
CA GLY A 35 -31.69 25.00 -3.97
C GLY A 35 -30.18 25.14 -4.17
N ASP A 36 -29.52 25.95 -3.35
CA ASP A 36 -28.08 26.15 -3.32
C ASP A 36 -27.53 25.37 -2.12
N ASP A 37 -27.08 24.14 -2.37
CA ASP A 37 -26.22 23.42 -1.43
C ASP A 37 -25.01 24.32 -1.13
N PRO A 38 -24.75 24.72 0.14
CA PRO A 38 -23.57 25.50 0.45
C PRO A 38 -22.36 24.60 0.23
N TRP A 39 -21.71 24.81 -0.90
CA TRP A 39 -20.45 24.16 -1.27
C TRP A 39 -19.44 24.39 -0.13
N VAL A 40 -19.20 23.37 0.69
CA VAL A 40 -18.08 23.39 1.63
C VAL A 40 -16.83 23.31 0.77
N PRO A 41 -15.95 24.33 0.79
CA PRO A 41 -14.73 24.26 0.01
C PRO A 41 -13.91 23.06 0.47
N LEU A 42 -13.47 22.27 -0.52
CA LEU A 42 -12.61 21.12 -0.28
C LEU A 42 -11.35 21.60 0.46
N PRO A 43 -10.97 20.95 1.58
CA PRO A 43 -9.70 21.24 2.23
C PRO A 43 -8.53 21.10 1.25
N ASP A 44 -7.57 22.03 1.29
CA ASP A 44 -6.45 22.06 0.35
C ASP A 44 -5.66 20.75 0.31
N HIS A 45 -5.57 20.04 1.45
CA HIS A 45 -4.87 18.74 1.54
C HIS A 45 -5.61 17.58 0.87
N LEU A 46 -6.87 17.77 0.51
CA LEU A 46 -7.67 16.82 -0.28
C LEU A 46 -7.76 17.21 -1.76
N SER A 47 -7.12 18.31 -2.16
CA SER A 47 -7.02 18.69 -3.56
C SER A 47 -6.34 17.57 -4.37
N GLY A 48 -7.01 17.09 -5.42
CA GLY A 48 -6.54 15.96 -6.23
C GLY A 48 -6.89 14.56 -5.71
N CYS A 49 -7.58 14.44 -4.56
CA CYS A 49 -8.14 13.17 -4.11
C CYS A 49 -9.40 12.79 -4.93
N GLN A 50 -9.72 11.49 -4.99
CA GLN A 50 -10.92 11.01 -5.67
C GLN A 50 -12.10 10.92 -4.70
N GLU A 51 -13.22 11.50 -5.10
CA GLU A 51 -14.48 11.52 -4.32
C GLU A 51 -15.34 10.29 -4.62
N PHE A 52 -15.99 9.76 -3.59
CA PHE A 52 -16.94 8.66 -3.65
C PHE A 52 -18.16 8.90 -2.77
N SER A 53 -19.28 8.28 -3.17
CA SER A 53 -20.57 8.35 -2.47
C SER A 53 -20.68 7.42 -1.27
N SER A 54 -19.74 6.49 -1.07
CA SER A 54 -19.73 5.60 0.10
C SER A 54 -18.31 5.19 0.51
N GLU A 55 -18.14 4.93 1.81
CA GLU A 55 -16.90 4.43 2.41
C GLU A 55 -16.40 3.18 1.69
N ALA A 56 -17.30 2.23 1.42
CA ALA A 56 -16.94 0.94 0.82
C ALA A 56 -16.27 1.10 -0.55
N VAL A 57 -16.75 2.04 -1.38
CA VAL A 57 -16.18 2.30 -2.70
C VAL A 57 -14.84 3.04 -2.57
N ALA A 58 -14.73 4.02 -1.67
CA ALA A 58 -13.46 4.72 -1.40
C ALA A 58 -12.37 3.75 -0.90
N VAL A 59 -12.72 2.87 0.05
CA VAL A 59 -11.81 1.83 0.57
C VAL A 59 -11.38 0.87 -0.53
N SER A 60 -12.29 0.49 -1.43
CA SER A 60 -11.98 -0.38 -2.57
C SER A 60 -10.99 0.29 -3.54
N ALA A 61 -11.16 1.58 -3.82
CA ALA A 61 -10.24 2.35 -4.66
C ALA A 61 -8.84 2.44 -4.04
N VAL A 62 -8.74 2.79 -2.75
CA VAL A 62 -7.45 2.80 -2.03
C VAL A 62 -6.81 1.42 -2.03
N ARG A 63 -7.59 0.36 -1.79
CA ARG A 63 -7.10 -1.03 -1.84
C ARG A 63 -6.53 -1.37 -3.21
N ALA A 64 -7.22 -1.03 -4.29
CA ALA A 64 -6.76 -1.29 -5.66
C ALA A 64 -5.43 -0.57 -5.95
N HIS A 65 -5.29 0.68 -5.53
CA HIS A 65 -4.06 1.45 -5.65
C HIS A 65 -2.89 0.79 -4.88
N VAL A 66 -3.09 0.45 -3.61
CA VAL A 66 -2.07 -0.25 -2.79
C VAL A 66 -1.67 -1.59 -3.42
N LEU A 67 -2.63 -2.35 -3.96
CA LEU A 67 -2.33 -3.61 -4.66
C LEU A 67 -1.45 -3.39 -5.88
N SER A 68 -1.75 -2.37 -6.70
CA SER A 68 -0.96 -2.02 -7.88
C SER A 68 0.44 -1.53 -7.50
N ALA A 69 0.54 -0.59 -6.55
CA ALA A 69 1.81 0.03 -6.16
C ALA A 69 2.79 -0.95 -5.51
N THR A 70 2.28 -2.00 -4.84
CA THR A 70 3.13 -3.00 -4.16
C THR A 70 3.47 -4.21 -5.04
N GLN A 71 2.78 -4.41 -6.17
CA GLN A 71 2.88 -5.64 -6.95
C GLN A 71 4.27 -5.86 -7.54
N GLU A 72 4.81 -4.87 -8.25
CA GLU A 72 6.11 -4.97 -8.92
C GLU A 72 7.23 -5.23 -7.91
N LYS A 73 7.27 -4.42 -6.84
CA LYS A 73 8.27 -4.55 -5.78
C LYS A 73 8.25 -5.93 -5.10
N ILE A 74 7.06 -6.48 -4.84
CA ILE A 74 6.92 -7.83 -4.29
C ILE A 74 7.46 -8.88 -5.26
N LEU A 75 7.17 -8.77 -6.56
CA LEU A 75 7.65 -9.71 -7.57
C LEU A 75 9.17 -9.67 -7.68
N GLU A 76 9.77 -8.49 -7.76
CA GLU A 76 11.22 -8.30 -7.78
C GLU A 76 11.91 -8.96 -6.59
N LEU A 77 11.40 -8.72 -5.38
CA LEU A 77 11.96 -9.28 -4.15
C LEU A 77 11.84 -10.81 -4.11
N VAL A 78 10.72 -11.37 -4.56
CA VAL A 78 10.56 -12.83 -4.67
C VAL A 78 11.59 -13.42 -5.62
N VAL A 79 11.76 -12.82 -6.80
CA VAL A 79 12.74 -13.29 -7.80
C VAL A 79 14.17 -13.19 -7.25
N ALA A 80 14.53 -12.06 -6.61
CA ALA A 80 15.85 -11.87 -6.03
C ALA A 80 16.17 -12.94 -4.96
N VAL A 81 15.22 -13.22 -4.05
CA VAL A 81 15.37 -14.26 -3.03
C VAL A 81 15.55 -15.64 -3.66
N GLU A 82 14.77 -15.99 -4.69
CA GLU A 82 14.92 -17.29 -5.37
C GLU A 82 16.25 -17.40 -6.12
N LEU A 83 16.72 -16.32 -6.76
CA LEU A 83 18.04 -16.30 -7.40
C LEU A 83 19.18 -16.53 -6.40
N LEU A 84 19.10 -15.94 -5.19
CA LEU A 84 20.07 -16.19 -4.13
C LEU A 84 20.04 -17.64 -3.65
N LYS A 85 18.85 -18.25 -3.51
CA LYS A 85 18.71 -19.67 -3.18
C LYS A 85 19.34 -20.58 -4.24
N LEU A 86 19.09 -20.28 -5.52
CA LEU A 86 19.68 -21.02 -6.64
C LEU A 86 21.21 -20.88 -6.66
N LYS A 87 21.75 -19.68 -6.41
CA LYS A 87 23.20 -19.46 -6.28
C LYS A 87 23.78 -20.33 -5.15
N MET A 88 23.17 -20.32 -3.97
CA MET A 88 23.61 -21.16 -2.84
C MET A 88 23.57 -22.65 -3.17
N GLN A 89 22.54 -23.13 -3.86
CA GLN A 89 22.44 -24.54 -4.29
C GLN A 89 23.54 -24.89 -5.31
N ARG A 90 23.78 -24.02 -6.29
CA ARG A 90 24.85 -24.17 -7.28
C ARG A 90 26.22 -24.32 -6.59
N LEU A 91 26.55 -23.44 -5.63
CA LEU A 91 27.80 -23.52 -4.87
C LEU A 91 27.94 -24.86 -4.13
N ARG A 92 26.85 -25.34 -3.52
CA ARG A 92 26.86 -26.62 -2.79
C ARG A 92 27.07 -27.84 -3.69
N LEU A 93 26.57 -27.78 -4.93
CA LEU A 93 26.58 -28.92 -5.86
C LEU A 93 27.82 -28.95 -6.74
N LEU A 94 28.29 -27.79 -7.21
CA LEU A 94 29.33 -27.69 -8.23
C LEU A 94 30.71 -27.35 -7.67
N GLU A 95 30.79 -26.76 -6.46
CA GLU A 95 32.06 -26.34 -5.89
C GLU A 95 32.52 -27.28 -4.76
N PRO A 96 33.83 -27.63 -4.74
CA PRO A 96 34.39 -28.44 -3.66
C PRO A 96 34.25 -27.75 -2.32
N ARG A 97 34.19 -28.52 -1.24
CA ARG A 97 34.13 -27.97 0.13
C ARG A 97 35.41 -27.16 0.40
N SER A 98 35.25 -25.88 0.69
CA SER A 98 36.32 -24.95 1.05
C SER A 98 35.79 -23.86 1.97
N SER A 99 36.67 -23.21 2.73
CA SER A 99 36.30 -22.07 3.60
C SER A 99 35.68 -20.93 2.79
N VAL A 100 36.28 -20.61 1.63
CA VAL A 100 35.80 -19.56 0.72
C VAL A 100 34.36 -19.81 0.27
N ARG A 101 34.04 -21.05 -0.10
CA ARG A 101 32.67 -21.41 -0.49
C ARG A 101 31.70 -21.25 0.67
N ASP A 102 32.09 -21.67 1.87
CA ASP A 102 31.22 -21.61 3.04
C ASP A 102 30.97 -20.17 3.52
N GLU A 103 31.97 -19.30 3.42
CA GLU A 103 31.85 -17.85 3.65
C GLU A 103 30.89 -17.19 2.65
N GLU A 104 31.03 -17.50 1.35
CA GLU A 104 30.13 -16.98 0.31
C GLU A 104 28.68 -17.45 0.53
N ILE A 105 28.47 -18.72 0.89
CA ILE A 105 27.13 -19.22 1.25
C ILE A 105 26.58 -18.48 2.46
N LEU A 106 27.40 -18.15 3.46
CA LEU A 106 26.96 -17.40 4.63
C LEU A 106 26.56 -15.97 4.25
N ARG A 107 27.33 -15.30 3.39
CA ARG A 107 26.99 -13.97 2.85
C ARG A 107 25.64 -13.99 2.13
N LEU A 108 25.45 -14.94 1.20
CA LEU A 108 24.19 -15.07 0.45
C LEU A 108 22.99 -15.38 1.35
N LYS A 109 23.20 -16.10 2.47
CA LYS A 109 22.14 -16.34 3.46
C LYS A 109 21.72 -15.05 4.17
N LEU A 110 22.67 -14.20 4.54
CA LEU A 110 22.38 -12.92 5.19
C LEU A 110 21.61 -12.00 4.24
N GLU A 111 22.10 -11.87 3.01
CA GLU A 111 21.43 -11.09 1.96
C GLU A 111 20.00 -11.59 1.69
N ALA A 112 19.81 -12.92 1.60
CA ALA A 112 18.48 -13.49 1.42
C ALA A 112 17.55 -13.23 2.62
N ALA A 113 18.09 -13.20 3.85
CA ALA A 113 17.31 -12.89 5.05
C ALA A 113 16.85 -11.42 5.07
N GLU A 114 17.72 -10.49 4.69
CA GLU A 114 17.40 -9.07 4.56
C GLU A 114 16.28 -8.84 3.53
N LEU A 115 16.43 -9.40 2.32
CA LEU A 115 15.40 -9.29 1.28
C LEU A 115 14.08 -9.98 1.68
N THR A 116 14.15 -11.07 2.45
CA THR A 116 12.95 -11.73 2.98
C THR A 116 12.23 -10.86 4.01
N ALA A 117 12.96 -10.12 4.84
CA ALA A 117 12.38 -9.17 5.78
C ALA A 117 11.70 -7.99 5.04
N GLU A 118 12.34 -7.46 4.00
CA GLU A 118 11.76 -6.42 3.15
C GLU A 118 10.49 -6.95 2.44
N LEU A 119 10.54 -8.15 1.88
CA LEU A 119 9.37 -8.79 1.25
C LEU A 119 8.21 -8.96 2.23
N LYS A 120 8.50 -9.31 3.49
CA LYS A 120 7.48 -9.41 4.54
C LYS A 120 6.82 -8.06 4.80
N TYR A 121 7.60 -6.99 4.92
CA TYR A 121 7.09 -5.62 5.09
C TYR A 121 6.09 -5.24 3.98
N TRP A 122 6.47 -5.45 2.71
CA TRP A 122 5.58 -5.14 1.58
C TRP A 122 4.31 -5.98 1.55
N ARG A 123 4.40 -7.27 1.92
CA ARG A 123 3.21 -8.15 2.05
C ARG A 123 2.30 -7.75 3.19
N ASP A 124 2.86 -7.25 4.29
CA ASP A 124 2.09 -6.78 5.43
C ASP A 124 1.36 -5.47 5.09
N LEU A 125 2.02 -4.53 4.41
CA LEU A 125 1.37 -3.34 3.84
C LEU A 125 0.20 -3.69 2.93
N ARG A 126 0.40 -4.65 2.03
CA ARG A 126 -0.65 -5.10 1.10
C ARG A 126 -1.89 -5.63 1.82
N ARG A 127 -1.72 -6.23 2.99
CA ARG A 127 -2.78 -6.83 3.82
C ARG A 127 -3.32 -5.89 4.89
N ALA A 128 -2.65 -4.76 5.15
CA ALA A 128 -3.04 -3.82 6.18
C ALA A 128 -4.48 -3.32 5.97
N LYS A 129 -5.19 -3.05 7.06
CA LYS A 129 -6.51 -2.40 6.98
C LYS A 129 -6.30 -0.96 6.51
N ILE A 130 -7.13 -0.50 5.57
CA ILE A 130 -7.08 0.89 5.11
C ILE A 130 -7.59 1.79 6.25
N PRO A 131 -6.82 2.80 6.69
CA PRO A 131 -7.29 3.77 7.67
C PRO A 131 -8.46 4.58 7.09
N VAL A 132 -9.48 4.79 7.92
CA VAL A 132 -10.65 5.62 7.61
C VAL A 132 -10.77 6.65 8.73
N SER A 133 -10.81 7.93 8.38
CA SER A 133 -10.83 9.07 9.31
C SER A 133 -11.87 10.10 8.94
#